data_AF-A0ABD5QSS4-F1
#
_entry.id   AF-A0ABD5QSS4-F1
#
_cell.length_a   1.000
_cell.length_b   1.000
_cell.length_c   1.000
_cell.angle_alpha   90.00
_cell.angle_beta   90.00
_cell.angle_gamma   90.00
#
_symmetry.space_group_name_H-M   'P 1'
#
loop_
_entity.id
_entity.type
_entity.pdbx_description
1 polymer ?
#
loop_
_entity_poly.entity_id
_entity_poly.type
_entity_poly.pdbx_seq_one_letter_code
_entity_poly.pdbx_strand_id
1 'polypeptide(L)'
;MTRTVVVAGVGPGLGASIARRFAAEGCRVALFARSAGYIEELAADLPEPGEGLAVPVDLTDVDAIRDGFDAVREAFGPVDVLVNHASAASWTGLLDTTVEEFEEAWAVNGRGAFVCSREAVSDMLGTGGGTVLFTGATSAVRSRGGAIGFTAAKFAARGMAMDIAQEFGPEGVHVAHVVIDGQIDSPEVRERQPDREEETFLDPDELAETYWHLVERDDVGTQPFEVHVTNGPRPSEFI
;
A
#
# COMPACT_ATOMS: atom_id res chain seq x y z
N MET A 1 -4.43 -18.66 -12.65
CA MET A 1 -3.74 -19.20 -11.44
C MET A 1 -4.13 -18.30 -10.28
N THR A 2 -4.27 -18.84 -9.07
CA THR A 2 -4.50 -18.04 -7.86
C THR A 2 -3.28 -17.15 -7.62
N ARG A 3 -3.49 -15.85 -7.42
CA ARG A 3 -2.41 -14.88 -7.16
C ARG A 3 -2.08 -14.79 -5.67
N THR A 4 -0.80 -14.68 -5.35
CA THR A 4 -0.29 -14.38 -4.01
C THR A 4 -0.08 -12.88 -3.86
N VAL A 5 -0.73 -12.29 -2.86
CA VAL A 5 -0.77 -10.84 -2.62
C VAL A 5 -0.17 -10.56 -1.25
N VAL A 6 0.77 -9.62 -1.17
CA VAL A 6 1.24 -9.06 0.10
C VAL A 6 0.68 -7.65 0.25
N VAL A 7 -0.10 -7.41 1.31
CA VAL A 7 -0.48 -6.05 1.71
C VAL A 7 0.45 -5.63 2.85
N ALA A 8 1.44 -4.80 2.52
CA ALA A 8 2.44 -4.32 3.47
C ALA A 8 1.89 -3.13 4.27
N GLY A 9 1.52 -3.36 5.54
CA GLY A 9 1.01 -2.34 6.46
C GLY A 9 -0.50 -2.32 6.57
N VAL A 10 -1.11 -3.42 6.99
CA VAL A 10 -2.57 -3.55 7.16
C VAL A 10 -3.05 -2.93 8.47
N GLY A 11 -4.13 -2.16 8.39
CA GLY A 11 -4.84 -1.61 9.53
C GLY A 11 -6.31 -1.35 9.18
N PRO A 12 -7.11 -0.85 10.15
CA PRO A 12 -8.50 -0.48 9.92
C PRO A 12 -8.66 0.54 8.79
N GLY A 13 -9.70 0.38 7.96
CA GLY A 13 -9.94 1.20 6.77
C GLY A 13 -9.34 0.55 5.51
N LEU A 14 -8.63 1.35 4.70
CA LEU A 14 -8.24 0.96 3.34
C LEU A 14 -7.41 -0.34 3.27
N GLY A 15 -6.46 -0.58 4.16
CA GLY A 15 -5.66 -1.80 4.14
C GLY A 15 -6.51 -3.07 4.29
N ALA A 16 -7.52 -3.03 5.16
CA ALA A 16 -8.48 -4.12 5.33
C ALA A 16 -9.42 -4.26 4.13
N SER A 17 -9.90 -3.16 3.56
CA SER A 17 -10.73 -3.17 2.35
C SER A 17 -9.98 -3.74 1.15
N ILE A 18 -8.71 -3.37 0.96
CA ILE A 18 -7.83 -3.98 -0.07
C ILE A 18 -7.72 -5.49 0.15
N ALA A 19 -7.41 -5.92 1.37
CA ALA A 19 -7.28 -7.35 1.67
C ALA A 19 -8.56 -8.14 1.35
N ARG A 20 -9.72 -7.64 1.80
CA ARG A 20 -11.03 -8.26 1.53
C ARG A 20 -11.35 -8.28 0.05
N ARG A 21 -11.06 -7.19 -0.66
CA ARG A 21 -11.31 -7.06 -2.10
C ARG A 21 -10.51 -8.08 -2.91
N PHE A 22 -9.24 -8.26 -2.60
CA PHE A 22 -8.39 -9.24 -3.30
C PHE A 22 -8.77 -10.68 -2.95
N ALA A 23 -9.11 -10.96 -1.69
CA ALA A 23 -9.60 -12.28 -1.28
C ALA A 23 -10.93 -12.65 -1.97
N ALA A 24 -11.84 -11.70 -2.17
CA ALA A 24 -13.09 -11.91 -2.88
C ALA A 24 -12.89 -12.37 -4.36
N GLU A 25 -11.72 -12.09 -4.94
CA GLU A 25 -11.33 -12.53 -6.29
C GLU A 25 -10.54 -13.85 -6.28
N GLY A 26 -10.48 -14.51 -5.12
CA GLY A 26 -9.79 -15.77 -4.94
C GLY A 26 -8.28 -15.63 -4.79
N CYS A 27 -7.76 -14.46 -4.42
CA CYS A 27 -6.34 -14.30 -4.11
C CYS A 27 -5.99 -14.87 -2.73
N ARG A 28 -4.74 -15.30 -2.59
CA ARG A 28 -4.11 -15.59 -1.29
C ARG A 28 -3.46 -14.33 -0.78
N VAL A 29 -3.91 -13.81 0.37
CA VAL A 29 -3.56 -12.48 0.85
C VAL A 29 -2.79 -12.58 2.16
N ALA A 30 -1.50 -12.23 2.12
CA ALA A 30 -0.67 -12.05 3.28
C ALA A 30 -0.78 -10.63 3.83
N LEU A 31 -1.08 -10.52 5.13
CA LEU A 31 -1.32 -9.27 5.84
C LEU A 31 -0.13 -8.95 6.73
N PHE A 32 0.65 -7.92 6.39
CA PHE A 32 1.77 -7.50 7.21
C PHE A 32 1.35 -6.33 8.11
N ALA A 33 1.47 -6.50 9.41
CA ALA A 33 1.31 -5.41 10.38
C ALA A 33 2.01 -5.74 11.70
N ARG A 34 2.22 -4.73 12.54
CA ARG A 34 2.80 -4.92 13.89
C ARG A 34 1.84 -5.60 14.86
N SER A 35 0.54 -5.36 14.72
CA SER A 35 -0.49 -5.88 15.63
C SER A 35 -0.98 -7.24 15.18
N ALA A 36 -0.40 -8.31 15.72
CA ALA A 36 -0.74 -9.69 15.37
C ALA A 36 -2.25 -9.98 15.51
N GLY A 37 -2.87 -9.62 16.64
CA GLY A 37 -4.28 -9.91 16.89
C GLY A 37 -5.24 -9.34 15.84
N TYR A 38 -5.01 -8.09 15.40
CA TYR A 38 -5.87 -7.48 14.37
C TYR A 38 -5.77 -8.19 13.02
N ILE A 39 -4.55 -8.52 12.57
CA ILE A 39 -4.35 -9.19 11.28
C ILE A 39 -4.73 -10.66 11.32
N GLU A 40 -4.65 -11.33 12.48
CA GLU A 40 -5.13 -12.70 12.68
C GLU A 40 -6.66 -12.76 12.53
N GLU A 41 -7.39 -11.87 13.21
CA GLU A 41 -8.84 -11.75 13.07
C GLU A 41 -9.23 -11.42 11.63
N LEU A 42 -8.57 -10.44 11.02
CA LEU A 42 -8.85 -10.05 9.63
C LEU A 42 -8.55 -11.19 8.64
N ALA A 43 -7.45 -11.94 8.81
CA ALA A 43 -7.09 -13.07 7.96
C ALA A 43 -8.15 -14.18 8.01
N ALA A 44 -8.67 -14.48 9.21
CA ALA A 44 -9.73 -15.46 9.41
C ALA A 44 -11.08 -15.01 8.82
N ASP A 45 -11.32 -13.71 8.77
CA ASP A 45 -12.55 -13.10 8.26
C ASP A 45 -12.49 -12.73 6.76
N LEU A 46 -11.43 -13.08 6.04
CA LEU A 46 -11.36 -12.80 4.60
C LEU A 46 -12.40 -13.64 3.83
N PRO A 47 -13.05 -13.06 2.80
CA PRO A 47 -14.07 -13.76 2.04
C PRO A 47 -13.48 -14.86 1.15
N GLU A 48 -14.22 -15.96 1.04
CA GLU A 48 -14.01 -17.01 0.05
C GLU A 48 -14.21 -16.48 -1.38
N PRO A 49 -13.53 -17.03 -2.41
CA PRO A 49 -12.65 -18.21 -2.35
C PRO A 49 -11.18 -17.88 -1.99
N GLY A 50 -10.90 -16.67 -1.51
CA GLY A 50 -9.55 -16.27 -1.09
C GLY A 50 -9.14 -16.86 0.25
N GLU A 51 -7.87 -16.70 0.58
CA GLU A 51 -7.27 -17.22 1.82
C GLU A 51 -6.39 -16.15 2.45
N GLY A 52 -6.46 -15.98 3.78
CA GLY A 52 -5.68 -15.00 4.53
C GLY A 52 -4.49 -15.62 5.26
N LEU A 53 -3.36 -14.92 5.28
CA LEU A 53 -2.21 -15.23 6.13
C LEU A 53 -1.82 -14.00 6.95
N ALA A 54 -1.92 -14.10 8.27
CA ALA A 54 -1.42 -13.08 9.18
C ALA A 54 0.10 -13.24 9.36
N VAL A 55 0.87 -12.20 9.05
CA VAL A 55 2.33 -12.19 9.24
C VAL A 55 2.72 -10.94 10.05
N PRO A 56 3.00 -11.08 11.35
CA PRO A 56 3.43 -9.94 12.17
C PRO A 56 4.79 -9.40 11.71
N VAL A 57 4.82 -8.18 11.17
CA VAL A 57 6.03 -7.55 10.63
C VAL A 57 6.09 -6.08 11.04
N ASP A 58 7.22 -5.67 11.61
CA ASP A 58 7.60 -4.26 11.73
C ASP A 58 8.38 -3.85 10.48
N LEU A 59 7.79 -2.99 9.64
CA LEU A 59 8.41 -2.56 8.39
C LEU A 59 9.62 -1.63 8.59
N THR A 60 9.96 -1.25 9.82
CA THR A 60 11.23 -0.59 10.12
C THR A 60 12.40 -1.58 10.24
N ASP A 61 12.12 -2.87 10.46
CA ASP A 61 13.08 -3.95 10.61
C ASP A 61 13.23 -4.73 9.29
N VAL A 62 14.45 -4.66 8.72
CA VAL A 62 14.76 -5.26 7.42
C VAL A 62 14.74 -6.78 7.48
N ASP A 63 15.18 -7.37 8.58
CA ASP A 63 15.24 -8.83 8.71
C ASP A 63 13.84 -9.38 8.98
N ALA A 64 13.01 -8.68 9.77
CA ALA A 64 11.60 -9.03 9.94
C ALA A 64 10.82 -9.00 8.61
N ILE A 65 11.11 -8.04 7.72
CA ILE A 65 10.49 -8.02 6.37
C ILE A 65 10.89 -9.28 5.60
N ARG A 66 12.18 -9.61 5.56
CA ARG A 66 12.69 -10.79 4.83
C ARG A 66 12.07 -12.08 5.34
N ASP A 67 12.08 -12.27 6.66
CA ASP A 67 11.48 -13.43 7.32
C ASP A 67 9.97 -13.50 7.02
N GLY A 68 9.29 -12.36 6.97
CA GLY A 68 7.89 -12.26 6.58
C GLY A 68 7.64 -12.73 5.13
N PHE A 69 8.47 -12.29 4.18
CA PHE A 69 8.37 -12.76 2.79
C PHE A 69 8.70 -14.25 2.66
N ASP A 70 9.65 -14.77 3.44
CA ASP A 70 9.93 -16.22 3.50
C ASP A 70 8.72 -17.01 3.99
N ALA A 71 8.02 -16.54 5.02
CA ALA A 71 6.78 -17.16 5.49
C ALA A 71 5.67 -17.15 4.42
N VAL A 72 5.55 -16.06 3.65
CA VAL A 72 4.61 -15.99 2.52
C VAL A 72 4.98 -17.00 1.44
N ARG A 73 6.26 -17.09 1.07
CA ARG A 73 6.75 -18.06 0.09
C ARG A 73 6.49 -19.49 0.51
N GLU A 74 6.68 -19.82 1.78
CA GLU A 74 6.40 -21.14 2.32
C GLU A 74 4.90 -21.49 2.26
N ALA A 75 4.03 -20.56 2.62
CA ALA A 75 2.58 -20.80 2.69
C ALA A 75 1.89 -20.75 1.32
N PHE A 76 2.17 -19.73 0.52
CA PHE A 76 1.40 -19.39 -0.68
C PHE A 76 2.19 -19.49 -1.99
N GLY A 77 3.52 -19.47 -1.92
CA GLY A 77 4.42 -19.44 -3.07
C GLY A 77 4.93 -18.02 -3.39
N PRO A 78 5.57 -17.82 -4.55
CA PRO A 78 6.12 -16.52 -4.94
C PRO A 78 5.04 -15.44 -4.97
N VAL A 79 5.44 -14.19 -4.68
CA VAL A 79 4.53 -13.04 -4.65
C VAL A 79 4.23 -12.54 -6.07
N ASP A 80 2.95 -12.43 -6.41
CA ASP A 80 2.47 -11.87 -7.68
C ASP A 80 2.09 -10.39 -7.57
N VAL A 81 1.66 -9.96 -6.38
CA VAL A 81 1.21 -8.59 -6.12
C VAL A 81 1.75 -8.10 -4.78
N LEU A 82 2.39 -6.93 -4.78
CA LEU A 82 2.74 -6.19 -3.58
C LEU A 82 1.95 -4.90 -3.50
N VAL A 83 1.30 -4.65 -2.36
CA VAL A 83 0.73 -3.35 -2.01
C VAL A 83 1.56 -2.73 -0.88
N ASN A 84 2.42 -1.77 -1.21
CA ASN A 84 3.09 -0.90 -0.26
C ASN A 84 2.07 0.11 0.32
N HIS A 85 1.30 -0.33 1.31
CA HIS A 85 0.22 0.44 1.90
C HIS A 85 0.64 1.26 3.13
N ALA A 86 1.63 0.76 3.88
CA ALA A 86 2.05 1.29 5.16
C ALA A 86 2.32 2.79 5.12
N SER A 87 1.88 3.47 6.18
CA SER A 87 2.02 4.91 6.29
C SER A 87 2.28 5.32 7.74
N ALA A 88 3.51 5.68 8.05
CA ALA A 88 3.84 6.40 9.28
C ALA A 88 3.69 7.90 9.02
N ALA A 89 2.69 8.52 9.67
CA ALA A 89 2.44 9.94 9.55
C ALA A 89 3.30 10.74 10.55
N SER A 90 3.82 11.87 10.11
CA SER A 90 4.53 12.85 10.92
C SER A 90 4.01 14.24 10.53
N TRP A 91 3.29 14.89 11.46
CA TRP A 91 2.60 16.16 11.26
C TRP A 91 3.33 17.32 11.96
N THR A 92 4.65 17.38 11.76
CA THR A 92 5.55 18.38 12.33
C THR A 92 6.27 19.17 11.23
N GLY A 93 6.47 20.47 11.47
CA GLY A 93 7.16 21.39 10.55
C GLY A 93 8.68 21.33 10.67
N LEU A 94 9.40 22.01 9.78
CA LEU A 94 10.86 21.99 9.70
C LEU A 94 11.59 22.30 11.02
N LEU A 95 11.09 23.28 11.79
CA LEU A 95 11.74 23.72 13.03
C LEU A 95 11.32 22.89 14.26
N ASP A 96 10.23 22.16 14.16
CA ASP A 96 9.63 21.42 15.28
C ASP A 96 9.86 19.91 15.19
N THR A 97 10.15 19.40 13.98
CA THR A 97 10.43 17.97 13.79
C THR A 97 11.81 17.63 14.35
N THR A 98 11.87 16.53 15.08
CA THR A 98 13.13 15.90 15.46
C THR A 98 13.69 15.06 14.31
N VAL A 99 14.99 14.75 14.36
CA VAL A 99 15.61 13.85 13.38
C VAL A 99 14.99 12.46 13.49
N GLU A 100 14.71 12.01 14.70
CA GLU A 100 14.11 10.72 15.00
C GLU A 100 12.72 10.58 14.36
N GLU A 101 11.84 11.59 14.52
CA GLU A 101 10.51 11.57 13.87
C GLU A 101 10.61 11.63 12.34
N PHE A 102 11.57 12.39 11.80
CA PHE A 102 11.82 12.44 10.36
C PHE A 102 12.27 11.07 9.83
N GLU A 103 13.21 10.44 10.53
CA GLU A 103 13.75 9.12 10.19
C GLU A 103 12.73 8.01 10.38
N GLU A 104 11.83 8.09 11.36
CA GLU A 104 10.74 7.12 11.56
C GLU A 104 9.77 7.12 10.37
N ALA A 105 9.35 8.31 9.91
CA ALA A 105 8.53 8.44 8.72
C ALA A 105 9.23 7.84 7.48
N TRP A 106 10.54 8.09 7.34
CA TRP A 106 11.36 7.50 6.28
C TRP A 106 11.52 5.98 6.41
N ALA A 107 11.73 5.47 7.62
CA ALA A 107 11.99 4.07 7.90
C ALA A 107 10.81 3.20 7.43
N VAL A 108 9.58 3.63 7.66
CA VAL A 108 8.38 2.91 7.23
C VAL A 108 8.07 3.14 5.75
N ASN A 109 7.86 4.40 5.34
CA ASN A 109 7.34 4.71 4.00
C ASN A 109 8.41 4.61 2.89
N GLY A 110 9.69 4.78 3.25
CA GLY A 110 10.83 4.74 2.34
C GLY A 110 11.55 3.40 2.41
N ARG A 111 12.29 3.16 3.51
CA ARG A 111 13.12 1.95 3.65
C ARG A 111 12.29 0.67 3.65
N GLY A 112 11.21 0.61 4.42
CA GLY A 112 10.32 -0.55 4.45
C GLY A 112 9.75 -0.88 3.07
N ALA A 113 9.20 0.13 2.38
CA ALA A 113 8.68 -0.03 1.02
C ALA A 113 9.76 -0.48 0.01
N PHE A 114 10.99 0.07 0.11
CA PHE A 114 12.12 -0.38 -0.71
C PHE A 114 12.42 -1.88 -0.52
N VAL A 115 12.51 -2.33 0.74
CA VAL A 115 12.84 -3.73 1.05
C VAL A 115 11.71 -4.64 0.57
N CYS A 116 10.45 -4.31 0.87
CA CYS A 116 9.29 -5.06 0.38
C CYS A 116 9.30 -5.17 -1.15
N SER A 117 9.52 -4.06 -1.86
CA SER A 117 9.58 -4.07 -3.32
C SER A 117 10.71 -4.93 -3.84
N ARG A 118 11.89 -4.93 -3.20
CA ARG A 118 12.99 -5.81 -3.60
C ARG A 118 12.63 -7.28 -3.48
N GLU A 119 12.02 -7.69 -2.36
CA GLU A 119 11.61 -9.08 -2.16
C GLU A 119 10.54 -9.50 -3.18
N ALA A 120 9.51 -8.67 -3.37
CA ALA A 120 8.42 -8.96 -4.30
C ALA A 120 8.86 -8.97 -5.78
N VAL A 121 9.62 -7.95 -6.22
CA VAL A 121 10.11 -7.88 -7.61
C VAL A 121 11.05 -9.04 -7.91
N SER A 122 11.87 -9.48 -6.94
CA SER A 122 12.69 -10.68 -7.12
C SER A 122 11.85 -11.93 -7.43
N ASP A 123 10.71 -12.09 -6.76
CA ASP A 123 9.78 -13.20 -7.03
C ASP A 123 9.13 -13.04 -8.42
N MET A 124 8.64 -11.83 -8.74
CA MET A 124 7.96 -11.51 -10.01
C MET A 124 8.85 -11.74 -11.23
N LEU A 125 10.13 -11.38 -11.16
CA LEU A 125 11.09 -11.64 -12.24
C LEU A 125 11.31 -13.15 -12.45
N GLY A 126 11.14 -13.96 -11.40
CA GLY A 126 11.22 -15.42 -11.48
C GLY A 126 9.96 -16.08 -12.05
N THR A 127 8.80 -15.41 -11.97
CA THR A 127 7.48 -15.96 -12.38
C THR A 127 6.92 -15.35 -13.66
N GLY A 128 7.61 -14.37 -14.26
CA GLY A 128 7.25 -13.78 -15.55
C GLY A 128 6.43 -12.49 -15.47
N GLY A 129 6.51 -11.79 -14.33
CA GLY A 129 5.89 -10.49 -14.09
C GLY A 129 5.08 -10.43 -12.81
N GLY A 130 4.44 -9.29 -12.58
CA GLY A 130 3.59 -9.05 -11.40
C GLY A 130 3.24 -7.57 -11.25
N THR A 131 2.67 -7.20 -10.11
CA THR A 131 2.24 -5.83 -9.86
C THR A 131 2.74 -5.29 -8.53
N VAL A 132 3.32 -4.09 -8.53
CA VAL A 132 3.69 -3.34 -7.33
C VAL A 132 2.86 -2.06 -7.23
N LEU A 133 2.04 -1.95 -6.20
CA LEU A 133 1.20 -0.79 -5.92
C LEU A 133 1.76 0.00 -4.74
N PHE A 134 1.90 1.31 -4.91
CA PHE A 134 2.28 2.23 -3.84
C PHE A 134 1.08 3.07 -3.42
N THR A 135 0.67 2.99 -2.16
CA THR A 135 -0.31 3.91 -1.59
C THR A 135 0.34 5.27 -1.32
N GLY A 136 0.08 6.21 -2.22
CA GLY A 136 0.47 7.60 -2.10
C GLY A 136 -0.49 8.41 -1.22
N ALA A 137 -0.28 9.72 -1.23
CA ALA A 137 -1.12 10.71 -0.56
C ALA A 137 -1.01 12.04 -1.30
N THR A 138 -1.87 13.03 -0.99
CA THR A 138 -1.68 14.42 -1.43
C THR A 138 -0.23 14.90 -1.27
N SER A 139 0.40 14.53 -0.15
CA SER A 139 1.77 14.92 0.21
C SER A 139 2.85 14.30 -0.68
N ALA A 140 2.52 13.34 -1.55
CA ALA A 140 3.42 12.79 -2.57
C ALA A 140 3.48 13.65 -3.86
N VAL A 141 2.52 14.56 -4.03
CA VAL A 141 2.41 15.42 -5.22
C VAL A 141 2.46 16.91 -4.88
N ARG A 142 1.97 17.30 -3.70
CA ARG A 142 2.02 18.70 -3.22
C ARG A 142 2.09 18.74 -1.69
N SER A 143 2.89 19.66 -1.14
CA SER A 143 2.93 19.90 0.30
C SER A 143 1.91 20.96 0.73
N ARG A 144 1.35 20.80 1.94
CA ARG A 144 0.56 21.83 2.64
C ARG A 144 1.36 22.53 3.76
N GLY A 145 2.64 22.18 3.93
CA GLY A 145 3.45 22.57 5.08
C GLY A 145 3.08 21.81 6.38
N GLY A 146 3.98 21.81 7.36
CA GLY A 146 3.72 21.21 8.68
C GLY A 146 3.78 19.68 8.73
N ALA A 147 4.41 19.02 7.76
CA ALA A 147 4.54 17.56 7.72
C ALA A 147 5.81 17.14 6.97
N ILE A 148 6.96 17.68 7.37
CA ILE A 148 8.18 17.64 6.54
C ILE A 148 8.70 16.21 6.34
N GLY A 149 8.74 15.40 7.40
CA GLY A 149 9.17 14.00 7.33
C GLY A 149 8.21 13.16 6.49
N PHE A 150 6.90 13.30 6.72
CA PHE A 150 5.88 12.60 5.95
C PHE A 150 5.91 12.96 4.46
N THR A 151 6.04 14.25 4.13
CA THR A 151 6.14 14.73 2.75
C THR A 151 7.37 14.13 2.07
N ALA A 152 8.55 14.22 2.70
CA ALA A 152 9.79 13.67 2.14
C ALA A 152 9.67 12.16 1.87
N ALA A 153 9.12 11.41 2.82
CA ALA A 153 8.97 9.97 2.69
C ALA A 153 7.94 9.56 1.61
N LYS A 154 6.82 10.28 1.47
CA LYS A 154 5.83 10.03 0.41
C LYS A 154 6.34 10.39 -0.99
N PHE A 155 7.16 11.44 -1.12
CA PHE A 155 7.86 11.73 -2.38
C PHE A 155 8.87 10.64 -2.75
N ALA A 156 9.55 10.04 -1.77
CA ALA A 156 10.44 8.92 -2.05
C ALA A 156 9.70 7.65 -2.48
N ALA A 157 8.55 7.33 -1.88
CA ALA A 157 7.69 6.25 -2.36
C ALA A 157 7.30 6.44 -3.82
N ARG A 158 6.89 7.66 -4.20
CA ARG A 158 6.60 8.03 -5.59
C ARG A 158 7.81 7.91 -6.50
N GLY A 159 8.99 8.35 -6.03
CA GLY A 159 10.26 8.22 -6.73
C GLY A 159 10.63 6.77 -7.02
N MET A 160 10.54 5.90 -6.01
CA MET A 160 10.77 4.47 -6.15
C MET A 160 9.79 3.84 -7.13
N ALA A 161 8.51 4.20 -7.07
CA ALA A 161 7.52 3.71 -8.02
C ALA A 161 7.92 4.03 -9.48
N MET A 162 8.34 5.27 -9.75
CA MET A 162 8.80 5.68 -11.09
C MET A 162 10.02 4.89 -11.56
N ASP A 163 10.99 4.69 -10.67
CA ASP A 163 12.25 4.02 -11.00
C ASP A 163 12.02 2.53 -11.29
N ILE A 164 11.29 1.82 -10.41
CA ILE A 164 10.95 0.40 -10.58
C ILE A 164 10.13 0.18 -11.85
N ALA A 165 9.18 1.07 -12.16
CA ALA A 165 8.37 0.98 -13.38
C ALA A 165 9.22 1.02 -14.65
N GLN A 166 10.21 1.91 -14.69
CA GLN A 166 11.09 2.08 -15.85
C GLN A 166 12.14 0.98 -15.94
N GLU A 167 12.64 0.52 -14.80
CA GLU A 167 13.65 -0.53 -14.75
C GLU A 167 13.07 -1.91 -15.11
N PHE A 168 11.92 -2.29 -14.53
CA PHE A 168 11.39 -3.66 -14.62
C PHE A 168 10.10 -3.82 -15.44
N GLY A 169 9.57 -2.72 -15.99
CA GLY A 169 8.45 -2.74 -16.92
C GLY A 169 8.67 -3.65 -18.14
N PRO A 170 9.85 -3.61 -18.81
CA PRO A 170 10.17 -4.52 -19.92
C PRO A 170 10.16 -6.01 -19.53
N GLU A 171 10.41 -6.34 -18.25
CA GLU A 171 10.37 -7.68 -17.68
C GLU A 171 8.98 -8.09 -17.18
N GLY A 172 7.95 -7.27 -17.41
CA GLY A 172 6.55 -7.60 -17.08
C GLY A 172 6.12 -7.20 -15.66
N VAL A 173 6.89 -6.35 -14.97
CA VAL A 173 6.47 -5.80 -13.68
C VAL A 173 5.69 -4.51 -13.90
N HIS A 174 4.39 -4.55 -13.65
CA HIS A 174 3.57 -3.34 -13.58
C HIS A 174 3.79 -2.63 -12.25
N VAL A 175 3.91 -1.31 -12.29
CA VAL A 175 4.00 -0.48 -11.09
C VAL A 175 3.00 0.66 -11.19
N ALA A 176 2.24 0.87 -10.13
CA ALA A 176 1.34 2.01 -10.03
C ALA A 176 1.45 2.74 -8.68
N HIS A 177 1.30 4.06 -8.74
CA HIS A 177 1.25 4.95 -7.60
C HIS A 177 -0.17 5.51 -7.45
N VAL A 178 -0.85 5.15 -6.36
CA VAL A 178 -2.23 5.56 -6.08
C VAL A 178 -2.22 6.79 -5.18
N VAL A 179 -2.41 7.97 -5.75
CA VAL A 179 -2.49 9.25 -5.03
C VAL A 179 -3.87 9.40 -4.40
N ILE A 180 -3.92 9.27 -3.07
CA ILE A 180 -5.13 9.54 -2.29
C ILE A 180 -5.13 11.03 -1.90
N ASP A 181 -5.87 11.85 -2.65
CA ASP A 181 -6.12 13.28 -2.36
C ASP A 181 -7.48 13.49 -1.70
N GLY A 182 -7.62 12.89 -0.52
CA GLY A 182 -8.80 12.97 0.32
C GLY A 182 -8.56 12.31 1.68
N GLN A 183 -9.52 12.46 2.59
CA GLN A 183 -9.48 11.76 3.87
C GLN A 183 -10.24 10.45 3.73
N ILE A 184 -9.57 9.32 3.95
CA ILE A 184 -10.21 8.00 3.97
C ILE A 184 -11.11 7.90 5.19
N ASP A 185 -12.30 7.32 5.00
CA ASP A 185 -13.18 6.96 6.10
C ASP A 185 -12.58 5.79 6.88
N SER A 186 -12.20 6.04 8.13
CA SER A 186 -11.70 5.00 9.02
C SER A 186 -12.20 5.24 10.45
N PRO A 187 -12.27 4.18 11.29
CA PRO A 187 -12.72 4.32 12.68
C PRO A 187 -11.95 5.40 13.46
N GLU A 188 -10.62 5.46 13.30
CA GLU A 188 -9.77 6.47 13.96
C GLU A 188 -10.12 7.89 13.49
N VAL A 189 -10.36 8.08 12.20
CA VAL A 189 -10.69 9.39 11.64
C VAL A 189 -12.06 9.86 12.12
N ARG A 190 -13.04 8.94 12.17
CA ARG A 190 -14.39 9.23 12.68
C ARG A 190 -14.36 9.62 14.16
N GLU A 191 -13.52 8.99 14.97
CA GLU A 191 -13.32 9.38 16.37
C GLU A 191 -12.69 10.78 16.49
N ARG A 192 -11.73 11.11 15.64
CA ARG A 192 -11.03 12.42 15.65
C ARG A 192 -11.86 13.55 15.05
N GLN A 193 -12.84 13.25 14.19
CA GLN A 193 -13.67 14.22 13.46
C GLN A 193 -15.16 13.82 13.49
N PRO A 194 -15.80 13.77 14.68
CA PRO A 194 -17.16 13.24 14.82
C PRO A 194 -18.22 14.09 14.11
N ASP A 195 -17.98 15.40 13.95
CA ASP A 195 -18.93 16.35 13.37
C ASP A 195 -18.79 16.50 11.84
N ARG A 196 -17.89 15.74 11.20
CA ARG A 196 -17.64 15.84 9.76
C ARG A 196 -18.66 15.02 8.96
N GLU A 197 -19.25 15.64 7.94
CA GLU A 197 -20.22 15.02 7.04
C GLU A 197 -19.63 13.79 6.34
N GLU A 198 -20.39 12.69 6.34
CA GLU A 198 -19.99 11.40 5.78
C GLU A 198 -19.60 11.47 4.30
N GLU A 199 -20.37 12.21 3.50
CA GLU A 199 -20.13 12.39 2.05
C GLU A 199 -18.80 13.08 1.73
N THR A 200 -18.09 13.59 2.73
CA THR A 200 -16.78 14.24 2.58
C THR A 200 -15.59 13.31 2.81
N PHE A 201 -15.82 12.03 3.11
CA PHE A 201 -14.76 11.02 3.20
C PHE A 201 -14.65 10.20 1.91
N LEU A 202 -13.48 9.61 1.69
CA LEU A 202 -13.29 8.58 0.67
C LEU A 202 -13.68 7.23 1.26
N ASP A 203 -14.54 6.50 0.57
CA ASP A 203 -14.92 5.15 0.96
C ASP A 203 -13.72 4.19 0.71
N PRO A 204 -13.26 3.47 1.75
CA PRO A 204 -12.15 2.53 1.62
C PRO A 204 -12.44 1.33 0.71
N ASP A 205 -13.70 0.90 0.58
CA ASP A 205 -14.10 -0.19 -0.31
C ASP A 205 -14.12 0.26 -1.77
N GLU A 206 -14.63 1.46 -2.07
CA GLU A 206 -14.53 2.04 -3.42
C GLU A 206 -13.06 2.28 -3.83
N LEU A 207 -12.22 2.70 -2.87
CA LEU A 207 -10.78 2.80 -3.09
C LEU A 207 -10.18 1.43 -3.40
N ALA A 208 -10.55 0.38 -2.66
CA ALA A 208 -10.04 -0.97 -2.87
C ALA A 208 -10.37 -1.52 -4.27
N GLU A 209 -11.53 -1.18 -4.84
CA GLU A 209 -11.84 -1.47 -6.25
C GLU A 209 -10.78 -0.91 -7.19
N THR A 210 -10.28 0.31 -6.95
CA THR A 210 -9.23 0.92 -7.77
C THR A 210 -7.94 0.10 -7.74
N TYR A 211 -7.56 -0.45 -6.57
CA TYR A 211 -6.37 -1.31 -6.45
C TYR A 211 -6.57 -2.62 -7.22
N TRP A 212 -7.77 -3.20 -7.18
CA TRP A 212 -8.07 -4.41 -7.94
C TRP A 212 -8.02 -4.17 -9.46
N HIS A 213 -8.59 -3.06 -9.95
CA HIS A 213 -8.56 -2.70 -11.37
C HIS A 213 -7.13 -2.52 -11.92
N LEU A 214 -6.18 -2.15 -11.07
CA LEU A 214 -4.77 -2.05 -11.44
C LEU A 214 -4.08 -3.42 -11.57
N VAL A 215 -4.63 -4.48 -10.96
CA VAL A 215 -4.06 -5.83 -10.98
C VAL A 215 -4.75 -6.75 -11.99
N GLU A 216 -6.06 -6.58 -12.21
CA GLU A 216 -6.82 -7.50 -13.07
C GLU A 216 -6.48 -7.40 -14.57
N ARG A 217 -5.85 -6.29 -15.01
CA ARG A 217 -5.58 -6.03 -16.42
C ARG A 217 -4.36 -6.80 -16.93
N ASP A 218 -4.51 -7.44 -18.09
CA ASP A 218 -3.52 -8.36 -18.65
C ASP A 218 -2.35 -7.70 -19.39
N ASP A 219 -2.40 -6.40 -19.70
CA ASP A 219 -1.37 -5.72 -20.51
C ASP A 219 -0.67 -4.59 -19.74
N VAL A 220 0.54 -4.92 -19.26
CA VAL A 220 1.48 -4.02 -18.56
C VAL A 220 1.78 -2.74 -19.37
N GLY A 221 1.76 -2.81 -20.71
CA GLY A 221 2.03 -1.66 -21.58
C GLY A 221 0.90 -0.64 -21.67
N THR A 222 -0.29 -0.96 -21.13
CA THR A 222 -1.48 -0.09 -21.17
C THR A 222 -1.99 0.31 -19.79
N GLN A 223 -1.36 -0.18 -18.72
CA GLN A 223 -1.78 0.13 -17.37
C GLN A 223 -1.27 1.52 -16.94
N PRO A 224 -2.09 2.29 -16.22
CA PRO A 224 -1.68 3.61 -15.75
C PRO A 224 -0.57 3.48 -14.71
N PHE A 225 0.39 4.40 -14.76
CA PHE A 225 1.42 4.53 -13.74
C PHE A 225 0.91 5.27 -12.50
N GLU A 226 0.04 6.27 -12.65
CA GLU A 226 -0.44 7.09 -11.53
C GLU A 226 -1.96 7.22 -11.58
N VAL A 227 -2.62 7.05 -10.43
CA VAL A 227 -4.08 7.23 -10.30
C VAL A 227 -4.36 8.21 -9.17
N HIS A 228 -5.16 9.24 -9.43
CA HIS A 228 -5.54 10.24 -8.43
C HIS A 228 -6.99 10.05 -8.00
N VAL A 229 -7.22 9.81 -6.71
CA VAL A 229 -8.55 9.67 -6.11
C VAL A 229 -8.83 10.84 -5.17
N THR A 230 -10.00 11.48 -5.29
CA THR A 230 -10.36 12.69 -4.53
C THR A 230 -11.84 12.72 -4.13
N ASN A 231 -12.15 13.43 -3.03
CA ASN A 231 -13.47 13.53 -2.39
C ASN A 231 -14.21 14.85 -2.68
N GLY A 232 -13.88 15.57 -3.75
CA GLY A 232 -14.51 16.86 -4.11
C GLY A 232 -15.07 16.88 -5.54
N PRO A 233 -15.80 17.94 -5.95
CA PRO A 233 -16.41 18.05 -7.28
C PRO A 233 -15.40 18.26 -8.43
N ARG A 234 -14.16 17.84 -8.25
CA ARG A 234 -13.20 17.69 -9.34
C ARG A 234 -13.26 16.22 -9.74
N PRO A 235 -13.79 15.90 -10.95
CA PRO A 235 -13.61 14.55 -11.47
C PRO A 235 -12.09 14.32 -11.46
N SER A 236 -11.67 13.17 -10.94
CA SER A 236 -10.36 12.57 -11.16
C SER A 236 -9.68 13.19 -12.39
N GLU A 237 -8.68 14.06 -12.20
CA GLU A 237 -7.86 14.47 -13.34
C GLU A 237 -6.94 13.29 -13.68
N PHE A 238 -7.27 12.69 -14.82
CA PHE A 238 -6.54 11.68 -15.57
C PHE A 238 -5.09 12.12 -15.81
N ILE A 239 -4.14 11.20 -15.62
CA ILE A 239 -3.16 10.83 -16.65
C ILE A 239 -2.99 9.31 -16.59
#